data_AF-A0A7C1A9K0-F1
#
_entry.id   AF-A0A7C1A9K0-F1
#
_cell.length_a   1.000
_cell.length_b   1.000
_cell.length_c   1.000
_cell.angle_alpha   90.00
_cell.angle_beta   90.00
_cell.angle_gamma   90.00
#
_symmetry.space_group_name_H-M   'P 1'
#
loop_
_entity.id
_entity.type
_entity.pdbx_description
1 polymer ?
#
loop_
_entity_poly.entity_id
_entity_poly.type
_entity_poly.pdbx_seq_one_letter_code
_entity_poly.pdbx_strand_id
1 'polypeptide(L)'
;MLREKIGEDIGYATIEPNRPIIAGTRQTWVITYYVGKRGIKRGGSIRITIPHTFTTPQIDEFYNDGFTTAECSKKEISLSIHLESKIFCAYRPELSHSGAFGKSVFILINNRKLVKGDFIKIIYGNTSYYGKEKWGPKPPKVSYVSGKYEFTIAVDPDGTRSAPVTGFFLLKKSPIVTILPDKLKEIIPIAPSNIELGQKIPVYIISVDKYLNPLKCEDSAFTIRYGLKKKVYHSNKGKLMLDLTSFDKKYAVYNINRSEKEQVSSNTNPIKLGRYMNKENLFWGDIHAHTKYSDGMGTPEEAISFARDIARLDFAALTDHDDIGPYLSDEEWKDTIKVIAKYNVPNEFVTFLGYEYRSTLADMNVYYPDNEGILMCG
;
A
#
# COMPACT_ATOMS: atom_id res chain seq x y z
N MET A 1 -4.30 -7.57 10.58
CA MET A 1 -3.08 -8.34 10.98
C MET A 1 -3.35 -9.19 12.21
N LEU A 2 -2.62 -10.29 12.42
CA LEU A 2 -2.63 -10.94 13.73
C LEU A 2 -2.19 -9.96 14.79
N ARG A 3 -3.02 -9.81 15.81
CA ARG A 3 -2.80 -8.85 16.87
C ARG A 3 -1.85 -9.43 17.90
N GLU A 4 -0.62 -9.64 17.47
CA GLU A 4 0.48 -9.84 18.38
C GLU A 4 0.45 -8.74 19.44
N LYS A 5 0.59 -9.15 20.70
CA LYS A 5 0.52 -8.21 21.81
C LYS A 5 1.68 -7.23 21.71
N ILE A 6 1.39 -5.92 21.83
CA ILE A 6 2.44 -4.92 21.98
C ILE A 6 3.21 -5.22 23.28
N GLY A 7 4.52 -5.41 23.15
CA GLY A 7 5.38 -5.70 24.29
C GLY A 7 5.73 -4.46 25.10
N GLU A 8 5.72 -4.61 26.41
CA GLU A 8 6.22 -3.58 27.33
C GLU A 8 7.73 -3.72 27.51
N ASP A 9 8.43 -2.58 27.52
CA ASP A 9 9.87 -2.50 27.82
C ASP A 9 10.78 -3.40 26.97
N ILE A 10 10.31 -3.84 25.79
CA ILE A 10 11.07 -4.74 24.92
C ILE A 10 12.13 -4.02 24.10
N GLY A 11 11.92 -2.75 23.73
CA GLY A 11 12.90 -1.97 22.98
C GLY A 11 12.27 -0.98 22.01
N TYR A 12 13.07 -0.47 21.09
CA TYR A 12 12.63 0.34 19.96
C TYR A 12 13.58 0.14 18.77
N ALA A 13 13.20 0.60 17.59
CA ALA A 13 14.04 0.51 16.40
C ALA A 13 14.09 1.81 15.61
N THR A 14 15.18 2.00 14.87
CA THR A 14 15.34 3.05 13.87
C THR A 14 15.66 2.43 12.52
N ILE A 15 15.40 3.17 11.43
CA ILE A 15 15.73 2.76 10.07
C ILE A 15 16.44 3.89 9.34
N GLU A 16 17.52 3.56 8.63
CA GLU A 16 18.29 4.50 7.83
C GLU A 16 18.44 4.01 6.38
N PRO A 17 18.31 4.90 5.37
CA PRO A 17 18.06 6.33 5.51
C PRO A 17 16.61 6.63 5.90
N ASN A 18 16.43 7.54 6.86
CA ASN A 18 15.10 8.00 7.30
C ASN A 18 14.63 9.19 6.45
N ARG A 19 14.39 8.94 5.16
CA ARG A 19 13.87 9.93 4.21
C ARG A 19 12.97 9.27 3.18
N PRO A 20 12.10 10.03 2.50
CA PRO A 20 11.35 9.48 1.38
C PRO A 20 12.26 8.94 0.26
N ILE A 21 11.83 7.84 -0.35
CA ILE A 21 12.51 7.16 -1.46
C ILE A 21 11.58 7.12 -2.67
N ILE A 22 12.12 7.17 -3.88
CA ILE A 22 11.32 7.16 -5.11
C ILE A 22 10.95 5.71 -5.49
N ALA A 23 9.72 5.49 -5.91
CA ALA A 23 9.21 4.19 -6.36
C ALA A 23 10.10 3.53 -7.42
N GLY A 24 10.35 2.24 -7.28
CA GLY A 24 11.16 1.43 -8.19
C GLY A 24 12.66 1.74 -8.20
N THR A 25 13.15 2.65 -7.35
CA THR A 25 14.59 2.85 -7.15
C THR A 25 15.20 1.75 -6.28
N ARG A 26 16.48 1.87 -5.94
CA ARG A 26 17.22 0.87 -5.16
C ARG A 26 17.80 1.51 -3.91
N GLN A 27 17.68 0.83 -2.77
CA GLN A 27 18.12 1.36 -1.49
C GLN A 27 18.53 0.22 -0.55
N THR A 28 19.65 0.41 0.16
CA THR A 28 20.07 -0.41 1.29
C THR A 28 19.54 0.22 2.56
N TRP A 29 18.99 -0.57 3.47
CA TRP A 29 18.52 -0.07 4.76
C TRP A 29 19.32 -0.65 5.91
N VAL A 30 19.67 0.23 6.87
CA VAL A 30 20.22 -0.15 8.16
C VAL A 30 19.11 -0.01 9.19
N ILE A 31 18.63 -1.14 9.70
CA ILE A 31 17.61 -1.21 10.73
C ILE A 31 18.34 -1.48 12.05
N THR A 32 18.30 -0.52 12.98
CA THR A 32 18.94 -0.68 14.28
C THR A 32 17.88 -0.93 15.34
N TYR A 33 17.90 -2.11 15.93
CA TYR A 33 17.08 -2.44 17.09
C TYR A 33 17.86 -2.19 18.37
N TYR A 34 17.27 -1.40 19.27
CA TYR A 34 17.81 -1.08 20.60
C TYR A 34 17.07 -1.86 21.66
N VAL A 35 17.82 -2.62 22.47
CA VAL A 35 17.30 -3.52 23.47
C VAL A 35 16.68 -2.72 24.63
N GLY A 36 15.44 -3.07 25.00
CA GLY A 36 14.71 -2.44 26.10
C GLY A 36 15.13 -2.96 27.48
N LYS A 37 14.45 -2.46 28.53
CA LYS A 37 14.73 -2.86 29.93
C LYS A 37 14.54 -4.37 30.15
N ARG A 38 13.61 -5.00 29.42
CA ARG A 38 13.35 -6.44 29.52
C ARG A 38 14.55 -7.30 29.10
N GLY A 39 15.45 -6.75 28.29
CA GLY A 39 16.59 -7.47 27.73
C GLY A 39 16.16 -8.54 26.72
N ILE A 40 17.14 -9.22 26.13
CA ILE A 40 16.93 -10.42 25.33
C ILE A 40 17.86 -11.52 25.86
N LYS A 41 17.32 -12.63 26.32
CA LYS A 41 18.10 -13.76 26.83
C LYS A 41 18.73 -14.54 25.68
N ARG A 42 19.69 -15.41 26.04
CA ARG A 42 20.16 -16.47 25.12
C ARG A 42 18.96 -17.28 24.63
N GLY A 43 18.89 -17.55 23.33
CA GLY A 43 17.78 -18.22 22.67
C GLY A 43 16.65 -17.27 22.26
N GLY A 44 16.62 -16.04 22.78
CA GLY A 44 15.70 -15.00 22.34
C GLY A 44 15.98 -14.58 20.89
N SER A 45 14.99 -13.94 20.27
CA SER A 45 15.09 -13.54 18.86
C SER A 45 14.31 -12.28 18.52
N ILE A 46 14.70 -11.63 17.43
CA ILE A 46 14.01 -10.49 16.83
C ILE A 46 13.49 -10.93 15.47
N ARG A 47 12.23 -10.63 15.17
CA ARG A 47 11.67 -10.77 13.83
C ARG A 47 11.50 -9.40 13.20
N ILE A 48 11.94 -9.26 11.95
CA ILE A 48 11.76 -8.07 11.12
C ILE A 48 11.05 -8.51 9.85
N THR A 49 9.86 -7.97 9.60
CA THR A 49 9.12 -8.24 8.36
C THR A 49 9.41 -7.13 7.36
N ILE A 50 10.08 -7.50 6.27
CA ILE A 50 10.31 -6.63 5.12
C ILE A 50 8.99 -6.55 4.34
N PRO A 51 8.47 -5.34 4.05
CA PRO A 51 7.17 -5.19 3.41
C PRO A 51 7.04 -5.94 2.09
N HIS A 52 5.83 -6.39 1.79
CA HIS A 52 5.50 -6.92 0.46
C HIS A 52 5.83 -5.90 -0.63
N THR A 53 6.13 -6.37 -1.85
CA THR A 53 6.65 -5.61 -3.01
C THR A 53 8.11 -5.16 -2.98
N PHE A 54 8.81 -5.22 -1.84
CA PHE A 54 10.25 -5.02 -1.79
C PHE A 54 10.98 -6.29 -2.25
N THR A 55 12.23 -6.16 -2.70
CA THR A 55 13.08 -7.31 -3.04
C THR A 55 13.15 -8.30 -1.87
N THR A 56 12.99 -9.59 -2.13
CA THR A 56 13.08 -10.62 -1.09
C THR A 56 14.45 -10.58 -0.39
N PRO A 57 14.51 -10.51 0.96
CA PRO A 57 15.78 -10.64 1.68
C PRO A 57 16.35 -12.05 1.53
N GLN A 58 17.66 -12.18 1.43
CA GLN A 58 18.40 -13.46 1.36
C GLN A 58 19.70 -13.39 2.18
N ILE A 59 20.26 -14.52 2.61
CA ILE A 59 21.52 -14.57 3.41
C ILE A 59 22.59 -15.50 2.82
N ASP A 60 22.33 -16.08 1.66
CA ASP A 60 23.14 -17.17 1.11
C ASP A 60 24.19 -16.64 0.12
N GLU A 61 23.81 -15.67 -0.72
CA GLU A 61 24.60 -15.26 -1.88
C GLU A 61 24.95 -13.78 -1.81
N PHE A 62 26.12 -13.45 -1.27
CA PHE A 62 26.55 -12.05 -1.09
C PHE A 62 26.61 -11.22 -2.39
N TYR A 63 26.61 -11.87 -3.56
CA TYR A 63 26.61 -11.24 -4.87
C TYR A 63 25.21 -11.03 -5.48
N ASN A 64 24.14 -11.47 -4.80
CA ASN A 64 22.75 -11.27 -5.23
C ASN A 64 22.05 -10.15 -4.43
N ASP A 65 21.11 -9.47 -5.09
CA ASP A 65 20.29 -8.42 -4.47
C ASP A 65 19.57 -8.96 -3.21
N GLY A 66 19.36 -8.10 -2.21
CA GLY A 66 18.66 -8.50 -0.98
C GLY A 66 19.53 -9.21 0.06
N PHE A 67 20.84 -9.38 -0.18
CA PHE A 67 21.77 -9.95 0.81
C PHE A 67 21.66 -9.20 2.14
N THR A 68 21.39 -9.93 3.21
CA THR A 68 21.04 -9.37 4.53
C THR A 68 22.02 -9.88 5.56
N THR A 69 22.52 -8.96 6.38
CA THR A 69 23.48 -9.28 7.44
C THR A 69 23.05 -8.62 8.74
N ALA A 70 23.57 -9.11 9.87
CA ALA A 70 23.32 -8.53 11.16
C ALA A 70 24.60 -8.47 12.00
N GLU A 71 24.77 -7.39 12.75
CA GLU A 71 25.87 -7.19 13.69
C GLU A 71 25.34 -6.76 15.06
N CYS A 72 26.00 -7.20 16.12
CA CYS A 72 25.67 -6.83 17.49
C CYS A 72 26.65 -5.77 18.00
N SER A 73 26.20 -4.88 18.88
CA SER A 73 27.06 -3.94 19.62
C SER A 73 28.18 -4.63 20.43
N LYS A 74 28.00 -5.91 20.77
CA LYS A 74 28.93 -6.75 21.53
C LYS A 74 29.49 -7.86 20.65
N LYS A 75 30.79 -7.84 20.39
CA LYS A 75 31.47 -8.80 19.49
C LYS A 75 31.47 -10.23 20.00
N GLU A 76 31.35 -10.41 21.31
CA GLU A 76 31.27 -11.71 21.96
C GLU A 76 29.91 -12.41 21.80
N ILE A 77 28.91 -11.72 21.25
CA ILE A 77 27.56 -12.27 21.01
C ILE A 77 27.50 -12.80 19.58
N SER A 78 27.24 -14.10 19.47
CA SER A 78 26.99 -14.75 18.18
C SER A 78 25.52 -14.65 17.81
N LEU A 79 25.25 -14.28 16.55
CA LEU A 79 23.91 -14.19 15.97
C LEU A 79 23.75 -15.27 14.90
N SER A 80 22.54 -15.83 14.80
CA SER A 80 22.11 -16.63 13.64
C SER A 80 20.97 -15.92 12.92
N ILE A 81 20.98 -15.94 11.59
CA ILE A 81 19.92 -15.35 10.77
C ILE A 81 19.12 -16.48 10.12
N HIS A 82 17.80 -16.42 10.24
CA HIS A 82 16.89 -17.32 9.55
C HIS A 82 15.88 -16.51 8.73
N LEU A 83 15.51 -17.02 7.56
CA LEU A 83 14.58 -16.36 6.66
C LEU A 83 13.34 -17.22 6.44
N GLU A 84 12.19 -16.57 6.47
CA GLU A 84 10.95 -17.10 5.90
C GLU A 84 10.56 -16.21 4.72
N SER A 85 10.81 -16.72 3.51
CA SER A 85 10.69 -15.96 2.26
C SER A 85 9.35 -16.19 1.56
N LYS A 86 8.54 -17.15 2.02
CA LYS A 86 7.20 -17.37 1.47
C LYS A 86 6.30 -16.20 1.87
N ILE A 87 5.56 -15.69 0.89
CA ILE A 87 4.47 -14.75 1.13
C ILE A 87 3.33 -15.57 1.70
N PHE A 88 2.86 -15.22 2.89
CA PHE A 88 1.73 -15.88 3.52
C PHE A 88 0.54 -14.92 3.54
N CYS A 89 -0.42 -15.14 2.65
CA CYS A 89 -1.76 -14.57 2.77
C CYS A 89 -2.58 -15.33 3.85
N ALA A 90 -2.24 -16.61 4.07
CA ALA A 90 -2.89 -17.46 5.05
C ALA A 90 -2.12 -17.45 6.39
N TYR A 91 -2.86 -17.29 7.48
CA TYR A 91 -2.32 -17.32 8.83
C TYR A 91 -1.76 -18.71 9.18
N ARG A 92 -0.49 -18.75 9.60
CA ARG A 92 0.16 -19.92 10.21
C ARG A 92 0.94 -19.51 11.46
N PRO A 93 0.31 -19.48 12.64
CA PRO A 93 0.99 -19.07 13.88
C PRO A 93 2.19 -19.93 14.21
N GLU A 94 2.16 -21.20 13.78
CA GLU A 94 3.23 -22.17 13.99
C GLU A 94 4.53 -21.73 13.30
N LEU A 95 4.42 -20.92 12.24
CA LEU A 95 5.56 -20.32 11.52
C LEU A 95 6.02 -18.99 12.13
N SER A 96 5.40 -18.57 13.24
CA SER A 96 5.69 -17.32 13.94
C SER A 96 5.61 -16.07 13.05
N HIS A 97 4.60 -16.00 12.18
CA HIS A 97 4.36 -14.87 11.29
C HIS A 97 3.12 -14.08 11.73
N SER A 98 3.20 -12.75 11.77
CA SER A 98 2.13 -11.84 12.25
C SER A 98 0.99 -11.61 11.25
N GLY A 99 1.05 -12.22 10.06
CA GLY A 99 0.18 -11.84 8.94
C GLY A 99 0.43 -10.42 8.43
N ALA A 100 1.50 -9.74 8.86
CA ALA A 100 1.99 -8.54 8.19
C ALA A 100 2.47 -8.94 6.79
N PHE A 101 1.89 -8.34 5.76
CA PHE A 101 2.14 -8.77 4.38
C PHE A 101 3.60 -8.48 3.99
N GLY A 102 4.43 -9.51 3.90
CA GLY A 102 5.88 -9.37 3.71
C GLY A 102 6.68 -10.65 3.90
N LYS A 103 8.02 -10.52 3.98
CA LYS A 103 8.96 -11.62 4.23
C LYS A 103 9.69 -11.37 5.53
N SER A 104 9.83 -12.40 6.38
CA SER A 104 10.36 -12.22 7.73
C SER A 104 11.81 -12.67 7.84
N VAL A 105 12.63 -11.81 8.45
CA VAL A 105 14.02 -12.08 8.86
C VAL A 105 14.05 -12.24 10.37
N PHE A 106 14.56 -13.38 10.83
CA PHE A 106 14.70 -13.70 12.24
C PHE A 106 16.18 -13.63 12.65
N ILE A 107 16.47 -12.87 13.70
CA ILE A 107 17.81 -12.77 14.29
C ILE A 107 17.79 -13.46 15.65
N LEU A 108 18.46 -14.60 15.77
CA LEU A 108 18.56 -15.40 16.99
C LEU A 108 19.84 -15.04 17.76
N ILE A 109 19.74 -14.96 19.09
CA ILE A 109 20.87 -14.70 19.98
C ILE A 109 21.40 -16.02 20.57
N ASN A 110 22.60 -16.45 20.19
CA ASN A 110 23.05 -17.84 20.40
C ASN A 110 23.62 -18.16 21.79
N ASN A 111 24.36 -17.24 22.42
CA ASN A 111 25.24 -17.58 23.55
C ASN A 111 25.08 -16.70 24.81
N ARG A 112 24.84 -15.40 24.70
CA ARG A 112 24.75 -14.48 25.86
C ARG A 112 23.47 -13.64 25.81
N LYS A 113 23.14 -12.97 26.92
CA LYS A 113 22.02 -12.03 26.97
C LYS A 113 22.42 -10.64 26.48
N LEU A 114 21.48 -9.96 25.86
CA LEU A 114 21.49 -8.52 25.62
C LEU A 114 20.75 -7.79 26.74
N VAL A 115 21.27 -6.65 27.14
CA VAL A 115 20.70 -5.78 28.17
C VAL A 115 20.37 -4.41 27.57
N LYS A 116 19.63 -3.60 28.32
CA LYS A 116 19.26 -2.25 27.90
C LYS A 116 20.49 -1.46 27.41
N GLY A 117 20.37 -0.85 26.23
CA GLY A 117 21.43 -0.06 25.61
C GLY A 117 22.29 -0.83 24.62
N ASP A 118 22.27 -2.17 24.66
CA ASP A 118 22.81 -2.97 23.56
C ASP A 118 21.93 -2.80 22.31
N PHE A 119 22.52 -3.03 21.14
CA PHE A 119 21.80 -2.94 19.88
C PHE A 119 22.22 -4.04 18.89
N ILE A 120 21.31 -4.36 17.98
CA ILE A 120 21.57 -5.17 16.80
C ILE A 120 21.28 -4.30 15.58
N LYS A 121 22.25 -4.20 14.67
CA LYS A 121 22.08 -3.57 13.36
C LYS A 121 21.85 -4.65 12.32
N ILE A 122 20.79 -4.52 11.55
CA ILE A 122 20.45 -5.38 10.44
C ILE A 122 20.62 -4.56 9.17
N ILE A 123 21.46 -5.01 8.26
CA ILE A 123 21.73 -4.35 6.98
C ILE A 123 21.01 -5.16 5.90
N TYR A 124 19.86 -4.66 5.46
CA TYR A 124 19.08 -5.23 4.37
C TYR A 124 19.58 -4.66 3.04
N GLY A 125 20.17 -5.53 2.22
CA GLY A 125 20.88 -5.11 1.01
C GLY A 125 22.33 -4.74 1.23
N ASN A 126 23.05 -5.52 2.03
CA ASN A 126 24.45 -5.26 2.32
C ASN A 126 25.33 -5.52 1.08
N THR A 127 25.80 -4.44 0.45
CA THR A 127 26.70 -4.52 -0.72
C THR A 127 28.18 -4.41 -0.34
N SER A 128 28.54 -4.34 0.95
CA SER A 128 29.93 -4.10 1.38
C SER A 128 30.85 -5.31 1.21
N TYR A 129 30.28 -6.51 1.04
CA TYR A 129 31.02 -7.76 0.83
C TYR A 129 31.49 -7.94 -0.61
N TYR A 130 31.11 -7.02 -1.49
CA TYR A 130 31.47 -7.02 -2.90
C TYR A 130 32.28 -5.76 -3.24
N GLY A 131 33.11 -5.85 -4.28
CA GLY A 131 33.89 -4.73 -4.78
C GLY A 131 33.05 -3.67 -5.51
N LYS A 132 33.72 -2.79 -6.25
CA LYS A 132 33.08 -1.68 -6.99
C LYS A 132 32.67 -2.06 -8.42
N GLU A 133 32.62 -3.35 -8.75
CA GLU A 133 32.36 -3.81 -10.11
C GLU A 133 30.89 -3.57 -10.52
N LYS A 134 30.68 -3.19 -11.80
CA LYS A 134 29.35 -2.82 -12.32
C LYS A 134 28.33 -3.96 -12.33
N TRP A 135 28.79 -5.21 -12.28
CA TRP A 135 27.96 -6.42 -12.23
C TRP A 135 27.74 -6.94 -10.80
N GLY A 136 28.27 -6.27 -9.79
CA GLY A 136 28.07 -6.65 -8.39
C GLY A 136 26.62 -6.53 -7.91
N PRO A 137 26.33 -7.03 -6.69
CA PRO A 137 25.01 -6.96 -6.08
C PRO A 137 24.56 -5.51 -6.01
N LYS A 138 23.30 -5.26 -6.34
CA LYS A 138 22.72 -3.93 -6.23
C LYS A 138 21.93 -3.83 -4.94
N PRO A 139 21.78 -2.62 -4.37
CA PRO A 139 20.85 -2.41 -3.28
C PRO A 139 19.44 -2.91 -3.67
N PRO A 140 18.65 -3.44 -2.71
CA PRO A 140 17.31 -3.96 -2.93
C PRO A 140 16.43 -2.99 -3.72
N LYS A 141 15.58 -3.51 -4.60
CA LYS A 141 14.55 -2.68 -5.24
C LYS A 141 13.49 -2.31 -4.21
N VAL A 142 13.16 -1.02 -4.22
CA VAL A 142 12.06 -0.41 -3.49
C VAL A 142 10.75 -0.76 -4.20
N SER A 143 9.63 -0.74 -3.47
CA SER A 143 8.29 -0.90 -4.06
C SER A 143 8.06 -0.03 -5.30
N TYR A 144 7.32 -0.58 -6.26
CA TYR A 144 6.81 0.17 -7.41
C TYR A 144 5.56 0.98 -7.08
N VAL A 145 4.91 0.71 -5.95
CA VAL A 145 3.72 1.41 -5.47
C VAL A 145 4.16 2.47 -4.46
N SER A 146 3.67 3.70 -4.61
CA SER A 146 3.92 4.78 -3.67
C SER A 146 3.04 4.63 -2.44
N GLY A 147 3.52 5.06 -1.28
CA GLY A 147 2.80 4.90 -0.02
C GLY A 147 3.71 4.81 1.20
N LYS A 148 3.13 4.46 2.34
CA LYS A 148 3.86 4.23 3.59
C LYS A 148 4.00 2.74 3.83
N TYR A 149 5.22 2.30 4.15
CA TYR A 149 5.53 0.90 4.38
C TYR A 149 6.16 0.74 5.76
N GLU A 150 5.50 -0.04 6.61
CA GLU A 150 6.02 -0.38 7.93
C GLU A 150 6.95 -1.60 7.84
N PHE A 151 8.15 -1.47 8.41
CA PHE A 151 9.02 -2.60 8.68
C PHE A 151 8.62 -3.15 10.06
N THR A 152 7.66 -4.08 10.09
CA THR A 152 7.10 -4.59 11.34
C THR A 152 8.16 -5.38 12.11
N ILE A 153 8.37 -5.04 13.39
CA ILE A 153 9.38 -5.64 14.26
C ILE A 153 8.71 -6.21 15.50
N ALA A 154 9.06 -7.45 15.82
CA ALA A 154 8.56 -8.16 16.99
C ALA A 154 9.71 -8.90 17.69
N VAL A 155 9.56 -9.16 18.98
CA VAL A 155 10.64 -9.68 19.85
C VAL A 155 10.14 -10.85 20.68
N ASP A 156 10.92 -11.92 20.70
CA ASP A 156 10.85 -13.04 21.64
C ASP A 156 11.98 -12.86 22.67
N PRO A 157 11.71 -12.25 23.83
CA PRO A 157 12.76 -11.80 24.75
C PRO A 157 13.46 -12.95 25.48
N ASP A 158 12.81 -14.09 25.66
CA ASP A 158 13.32 -15.19 26.47
C ASP A 158 13.63 -16.47 25.68
N GLY A 159 13.27 -16.51 24.40
CA GLY A 159 13.52 -17.65 23.52
C GLY A 159 12.49 -18.77 23.69
N THR A 160 11.45 -18.53 24.48
CA THR A 160 10.42 -19.53 24.78
C THR A 160 9.19 -19.37 23.91
N ARG A 161 9.15 -18.34 23.04
CA ARG A 161 7.97 -18.01 22.22
C ARG A 161 6.71 -17.84 23.07
N SER A 162 6.86 -17.21 24.24
CA SER A 162 5.78 -17.06 25.23
C SER A 162 4.73 -16.01 24.89
N ALA A 163 4.95 -15.18 23.86
CA ALA A 163 3.97 -14.17 23.48
C ALA A 163 2.73 -14.82 22.83
N PRO A 164 1.53 -14.27 23.04
CA PRO A 164 0.33 -14.74 22.37
C PRO A 164 0.46 -14.70 20.85
N VAL A 165 -0.31 -15.56 20.18
CA VAL A 165 -0.52 -15.57 18.72
C VAL A 165 0.64 -16.13 17.91
N THR A 166 1.86 -15.59 18.01
CA THR A 166 3.00 -16.02 17.17
C THR A 166 4.26 -16.35 17.95
N GLY A 167 4.23 -16.18 19.27
CA GLY A 167 5.42 -16.25 20.12
C GLY A 167 6.26 -14.97 20.17
N PHE A 168 5.89 -13.90 19.46
CA PHE A 168 6.56 -12.61 19.51
C PHE A 168 5.67 -11.47 20.03
N PHE A 169 6.28 -10.53 20.75
CA PHE A 169 5.66 -9.26 21.14
C PHE A 169 6.00 -8.16 20.13
N LEU A 170 5.00 -7.42 19.64
CA LEU A 170 5.22 -6.29 18.72
C LEU A 170 5.89 -5.11 19.42
N LEU A 171 6.76 -4.41 18.69
CA LEU A 171 7.17 -3.07 19.09
C LEU A 171 5.97 -2.12 19.13
N LYS A 172 5.98 -1.21 20.10
CA LYS A 172 4.95 -0.14 20.17
C LYS A 172 4.92 0.73 18.92
N LYS A 173 6.09 0.94 18.30
CA LYS A 173 6.25 1.68 17.04
C LYS A 173 7.34 1.01 16.22
N SER A 174 6.95 0.51 15.05
CA SER A 174 7.89 0.04 14.04
C SER A 174 8.33 1.17 13.13
N PRO A 175 9.53 1.08 12.52
CA PRO A 175 9.96 2.06 11.53
C PRO A 175 9.07 2.04 10.29
N ILE A 176 8.73 3.23 9.79
CA ILE A 176 7.93 3.41 8.56
C ILE A 176 8.77 4.18 7.55
N VAL A 177 8.83 3.70 6.31
CA VAL A 177 9.41 4.43 5.18
C VAL A 177 8.32 4.95 4.26
N THR A 178 8.56 6.11 3.65
CA THR A 178 7.65 6.69 2.65
C THR A 178 8.23 6.51 1.26
N ILE A 179 7.45 5.89 0.37
CA ILE A 179 7.76 5.76 -1.04
C ILE A 179 6.93 6.80 -1.80
N LEU A 180 7.60 7.64 -2.58
CA LEU A 180 6.99 8.67 -3.40
C LEU A 180 6.88 8.21 -4.85
N PRO A 181 5.89 8.72 -5.63
CA PRO A 181 5.84 8.50 -7.07
C PRO A 181 7.14 8.99 -7.74
N ASP A 182 7.52 8.33 -8.85
CA ASP A 182 8.55 8.82 -9.77
C ASP A 182 8.02 10.05 -10.55
N LYS A 183 8.85 10.61 -11.43
CA LYS A 183 8.48 11.76 -12.26
C LYS A 183 7.27 11.44 -13.15
N LEU A 184 6.52 12.51 -13.46
CA LEU A 184 5.39 12.47 -14.40
C LEU A 184 5.76 11.71 -15.69
N LYS A 185 4.96 10.69 -15.99
CA LYS A 185 5.07 9.91 -17.22
C LYS A 185 3.88 10.15 -18.14
N GLU A 186 2.67 10.13 -17.60
CA GLU A 186 1.43 10.22 -18.37
C GLU A 186 0.32 10.90 -17.57
N ILE A 187 -0.79 11.17 -18.25
CA ILE A 187 -2.02 11.67 -17.63
C ILE A 187 -3.16 10.70 -17.93
N ILE A 188 -4.09 10.59 -16.99
CA ILE A 188 -5.34 9.84 -17.12
C ILE A 188 -6.48 10.85 -16.97
N PRO A 189 -7.06 11.32 -18.08
CA PRO A 189 -8.24 12.16 -18.06
C PRO A 189 -9.52 11.37 -17.82
N ILE A 190 -10.31 11.79 -16.84
CA ILE A 190 -11.59 11.16 -16.49
C ILE A 190 -12.70 12.21 -16.59
N ALA A 191 -13.74 11.87 -17.33
CA ALA A 191 -14.95 12.67 -17.50
C ALA A 191 -16.19 11.84 -17.11
N PRO A 192 -17.31 12.46 -16.72
CA PRO A 192 -18.57 11.76 -16.60
C PRO A 192 -18.95 11.07 -17.91
N SER A 193 -19.32 9.79 -17.86
CA SER A 193 -19.80 9.08 -19.04
C SER A 193 -21.20 9.54 -19.47
N ASN A 194 -21.95 10.19 -18.58
CA ASN A 194 -23.31 10.67 -18.82
C ASN A 194 -23.32 12.19 -18.78
N ILE A 195 -23.74 12.83 -19.87
CA ILE A 195 -23.90 14.29 -19.94
C ILE A 195 -25.20 14.65 -20.67
N GLU A 196 -25.73 15.83 -20.37
CA GLU A 196 -26.86 16.41 -21.10
C GLU A 196 -26.41 17.55 -22.03
N LEU A 197 -27.24 17.86 -23.01
CA LEU A 197 -26.94 18.92 -23.98
C LEU A 197 -26.83 20.28 -23.27
N GLY A 198 -25.76 21.01 -23.55
CA GLY A 198 -25.50 22.33 -22.96
C GLY A 198 -24.83 22.28 -21.58
N GLN A 199 -24.67 21.11 -20.96
CA GLN A 199 -23.87 20.99 -19.74
C GLN A 199 -22.37 21.16 -20.05
N LYS A 200 -21.66 21.87 -19.18
CA LYS A 200 -20.19 21.88 -19.21
C LYS A 200 -19.68 20.52 -18.75
N ILE A 201 -18.63 20.02 -19.39
CA ILE A 201 -18.07 18.70 -19.09
C ILE A 201 -16.91 18.88 -18.11
N PRO A 202 -17.03 18.42 -16.85
CA PRO A 202 -15.89 18.38 -15.94
C PRO A 202 -14.96 17.25 -16.37
N VAL A 203 -13.67 17.56 -16.56
CA VAL A 203 -12.65 16.54 -16.81
C VAL A 203 -11.57 16.63 -15.73
N TYR A 204 -11.40 15.56 -14.98
CA TYR A 204 -10.36 15.42 -13.96
C TYR A 204 -9.10 14.85 -14.58
N ILE A 205 -7.95 15.47 -14.30
CA ILE A 205 -6.65 15.06 -14.81
C ILE A 205 -5.86 14.41 -13.67
N ILE A 206 -5.69 13.10 -13.75
CA ILE A 206 -4.79 12.37 -12.87
C ILE A 206 -3.42 12.34 -13.53
N SER A 207 -2.43 12.96 -12.90
CA SER A 207 -1.03 12.86 -13.33
C SER A 207 -0.41 11.63 -12.68
N VAL A 208 0.22 10.75 -13.46
CA VAL A 208 0.81 9.52 -12.91
C VAL A 208 2.26 9.30 -13.38
N ASP A 209 3.00 8.55 -12.58
CA ASP A 209 4.35 8.10 -12.94
C ASP A 209 4.28 6.85 -13.83
N LYS A 210 5.43 6.27 -14.15
CA LYS A 210 5.51 5.07 -15.02
C LYS A 210 4.93 3.79 -14.39
N TYR A 211 4.60 3.82 -13.10
CA TYR A 211 3.99 2.73 -12.34
C TYR A 211 2.53 3.04 -11.98
N LEU A 212 1.94 4.08 -12.57
CA LEU A 212 0.59 4.57 -12.30
C LEU A 212 0.39 5.16 -10.89
N ASN A 213 1.47 5.50 -10.19
CA ASN A 213 1.33 6.20 -8.92
C ASN A 213 0.88 7.64 -9.17
N PRO A 214 -0.17 8.12 -8.49
CA PRO A 214 -0.63 9.50 -8.66
C PRO A 214 0.40 10.49 -8.13
N LEU A 215 0.68 11.51 -8.93
CA LEU A 215 1.43 12.69 -8.52
C LEU A 215 0.48 13.75 -7.97
N LYS A 216 1.02 14.60 -7.09
CA LYS A 216 0.33 15.83 -6.71
C LYS A 216 0.03 16.65 -7.97
N CYS A 217 -1.25 16.96 -8.16
CA CYS A 217 -1.67 17.74 -9.32
C CYS A 217 -1.21 19.19 -9.18
N GLU A 218 -0.50 19.68 -10.18
CA GLU A 218 -0.14 21.10 -10.34
C GLU A 218 -0.99 21.67 -11.47
N ASP A 219 -1.61 22.82 -11.23
CA ASP A 219 -2.43 23.44 -12.25
C ASP A 219 -1.62 23.86 -13.47
N SER A 220 -2.16 23.60 -14.66
CA SER A 220 -1.44 23.73 -15.91
C SER A 220 -2.39 24.01 -17.07
N ALA A 221 -1.83 24.47 -18.18
CA ALA A 221 -2.55 24.60 -19.44
C ALA A 221 -2.61 23.26 -20.17
N PHE A 222 -3.79 22.92 -20.68
CA PHE A 222 -4.04 21.72 -21.46
C PHE A 222 -4.69 22.06 -22.80
N THR A 223 -4.17 21.45 -23.84
CA THR A 223 -4.71 21.52 -25.20
C THR A 223 -5.68 20.35 -25.41
N ILE A 224 -6.94 20.68 -25.67
CA ILE A 224 -8.02 19.73 -25.91
C ILE A 224 -8.32 19.67 -27.40
N ARG A 225 -8.37 18.46 -27.96
CA ARG A 225 -8.68 18.20 -29.37
C ARG A 225 -9.94 17.32 -29.48
N TYR A 226 -10.84 17.71 -30.38
CA TYR A 226 -12.03 16.94 -30.75
C TYR A 226 -12.30 17.09 -32.25
N GLY A 227 -12.11 16.00 -33.01
CA GLY A 227 -12.08 16.09 -34.47
C GLY A 227 -11.02 17.09 -34.93
N LEU A 228 -11.42 18.10 -35.71
CA LEU A 228 -10.55 19.18 -36.18
C LEU A 228 -10.47 20.38 -35.22
N LYS A 229 -11.31 20.42 -34.17
CA LYS A 229 -11.36 21.53 -33.21
C LYS A 229 -10.25 21.38 -32.16
N LYS A 230 -9.59 22.50 -31.83
CA LYS A 230 -8.57 22.61 -30.77
C LYS A 230 -8.87 23.82 -29.89
N LYS A 231 -8.79 23.67 -28.57
CA LYS A 231 -8.89 24.78 -27.60
C LYS A 231 -8.03 24.52 -26.37
N VAL A 232 -7.49 25.58 -25.78
CA VAL A 232 -6.70 25.52 -24.55
C VAL A 232 -7.60 25.79 -23.34
N TYR A 233 -7.42 25.00 -22.29
CA TYR A 233 -8.07 25.14 -21.00
C TYR A 233 -7.03 25.12 -19.89
N HIS A 234 -7.31 25.81 -18.79
CA HIS A 234 -6.47 25.79 -17.59
C HIS A 234 -7.16 24.95 -16.52
N SER A 235 -6.42 24.04 -15.89
CA SER A 235 -6.96 23.28 -14.77
C SER A 235 -7.04 24.15 -13.52
N ASN A 236 -7.98 23.80 -12.64
CA ASN A 236 -8.04 24.27 -11.26
C ASN A 236 -8.15 23.04 -10.36
N LYS A 237 -7.17 22.82 -9.48
CA LYS A 237 -7.02 21.61 -8.68
C LYS A 237 -7.16 20.33 -9.52
N GLY A 238 -6.57 20.34 -10.72
CA GLY A 238 -6.62 19.20 -11.65
C GLY A 238 -7.95 18.98 -12.38
N LYS A 239 -8.90 19.91 -12.28
CA LYS A 239 -10.18 19.86 -12.99
C LYS A 239 -10.21 20.86 -14.14
N LEU A 240 -10.62 20.40 -15.33
CA LEU A 240 -10.93 21.21 -16.50
C LEU A 240 -12.45 21.31 -16.65
N MET A 241 -12.95 22.45 -17.13
CA MET A 241 -14.36 22.67 -17.45
C MET A 241 -14.49 22.93 -18.95
N LEU A 242 -14.97 21.95 -19.71
CA LEU A 242 -15.09 22.07 -21.16
C LEU A 242 -16.47 22.65 -21.54
N ASP A 243 -16.48 23.74 -22.32
CA ASP A 243 -17.69 24.44 -22.76
C ASP A 243 -18.23 23.86 -24.08
N LEU A 244 -18.54 22.56 -24.10
CA LEU A 244 -18.85 21.88 -25.36
C LEU A 244 -20.36 21.69 -25.53
N THR A 245 -20.94 22.58 -26.32
CA THR A 245 -22.38 22.67 -26.59
C THR A 245 -22.84 21.84 -27.79
N SER A 246 -21.92 21.27 -28.57
CA SER A 246 -22.24 20.53 -29.80
C SER A 246 -21.57 19.15 -29.82
N PHE A 247 -22.38 18.11 -29.89
CA PHE A 247 -21.95 16.76 -30.20
C PHE A 247 -22.35 16.43 -31.62
N ASP A 248 -21.37 16.26 -32.51
CA ASP A 248 -21.65 15.80 -33.88
C ASP A 248 -22.03 14.30 -33.88
N LYS A 249 -21.82 13.61 -32.76
CA LYS A 249 -21.97 12.16 -32.58
C LYS A 249 -22.60 11.81 -31.24
N LYS A 250 -23.25 10.65 -31.16
CA LYS A 250 -23.82 10.09 -29.90
C LYS A 250 -22.78 9.89 -28.79
N TYR A 251 -21.51 9.74 -29.16
CA TYR A 251 -20.38 9.56 -28.24
C TYR A 251 -19.24 10.52 -28.59
N ALA A 252 -18.50 10.98 -27.58
CA ALA A 252 -17.25 11.71 -27.74
C ALA A 252 -16.13 11.11 -26.90
N VAL A 253 -14.92 11.29 -27.42
CA VAL A 253 -13.66 11.07 -26.72
C VAL A 253 -12.81 12.29 -27.00
N TYR A 254 -12.27 12.90 -25.94
CA TYR A 254 -11.42 14.09 -26.06
C TYR A 254 -9.97 13.69 -25.91
N ASN A 255 -9.13 14.13 -26.84
CA ASN A 255 -7.69 14.00 -26.71
C ASN A 255 -7.14 15.21 -25.95
N ILE A 256 -6.48 14.95 -24.83
CA ILE A 256 -5.96 15.96 -23.90
C ILE A 256 -4.45 15.89 -23.91
N ASN A 257 -3.80 17.04 -24.10
CA ASN A 257 -2.35 17.17 -24.12
C ASN A 257 -1.94 18.26 -23.13
N ARG A 258 -0.87 18.03 -22.35
CA ARG A 258 -0.30 19.11 -21.52
C ARG A 258 0.44 20.09 -22.43
N SER A 259 0.06 21.36 -22.42
CA SER A 259 0.54 22.33 -23.43
C SER A 259 2.05 22.55 -23.42
N GLU A 260 2.69 22.47 -22.25
CA GLU A 260 4.15 22.63 -22.11
C GLU A 260 4.94 21.35 -22.43
N LYS A 261 4.25 20.20 -22.56
CA LYS A 261 4.85 18.88 -22.80
C LYS A 261 3.90 18.05 -23.68
N GLU A 262 3.87 18.35 -24.98
CA GLU A 262 2.90 17.71 -25.90
C GLU A 262 2.99 16.17 -25.94
N GLN A 263 4.13 15.59 -25.58
CA GLN A 263 4.32 14.15 -25.43
C GLN A 263 3.52 13.52 -24.26
N VAL A 264 3.00 14.32 -23.34
CA VAL A 264 2.13 13.87 -22.25
C VAL A 264 0.68 14.11 -22.69
N SER A 265 0.10 13.10 -23.32
CA SER A 265 -1.25 13.14 -23.83
C SER A 265 -1.99 11.83 -23.62
N SER A 266 -3.30 11.91 -23.51
CA SER A 266 -4.18 10.76 -23.39
C SER A 266 -5.61 11.13 -23.79
N ASN A 267 -6.45 10.12 -23.94
CA ASN A 267 -7.85 10.28 -24.26
C ASN A 267 -8.69 10.17 -22.99
N THR A 268 -9.81 10.90 -22.92
CA THR A 268 -10.82 10.65 -21.89
C THR A 268 -11.45 9.26 -22.08
N ASN A 269 -12.09 8.75 -21.03
CA ASN A 269 -13.11 7.72 -21.19
C ASN A 269 -14.23 8.18 -22.17
N PRO A 270 -15.00 7.24 -22.75
CA PRO A 270 -16.14 7.58 -23.61
C PRO A 270 -17.21 8.36 -22.85
N ILE A 271 -17.66 9.45 -23.48
CA ILE A 271 -18.73 10.33 -22.99
C ILE A 271 -19.93 10.19 -23.92
N LYS A 272 -21.11 9.94 -23.36
CA LYS A 272 -22.35 9.79 -24.09
C LYS A 272 -23.28 10.99 -23.82
N LEU A 273 -23.87 11.51 -24.89
CA LEU A 273 -24.98 12.44 -24.78
C LEU A 273 -26.27 11.68 -24.46
N GLY A 274 -26.86 11.94 -23.29
CA GLY A 274 -28.05 11.26 -22.79
C GLY A 274 -27.79 9.84 -22.28
N ARG A 275 -28.87 9.12 -21.95
CA ARG A 275 -28.81 7.84 -21.24
C ARG A 275 -28.25 6.68 -22.07
N TYR A 276 -27.48 5.80 -21.45
CA TYR A 276 -27.11 4.47 -21.96
C TYR A 276 -28.35 3.59 -22.17
N MET A 277 -28.37 2.85 -23.30
CA MET A 277 -29.53 2.06 -23.75
C MET A 277 -30.89 2.81 -23.74
N ASN A 278 -30.87 4.16 -23.80
CA ASN A 278 -32.01 5.06 -23.67
C ASN A 278 -32.79 4.94 -22.35
N LYS A 279 -32.22 4.34 -21.30
CA LYS A 279 -32.91 4.11 -20.01
C LYS A 279 -32.03 4.37 -18.79
N GLU A 280 -30.76 3.97 -18.86
CA GLU A 280 -29.86 3.90 -17.70
C GLU A 280 -28.64 4.83 -17.85
N ASN A 281 -28.01 5.18 -16.73
CA ASN A 281 -26.71 5.85 -16.72
C ASN A 281 -25.58 4.82 -16.58
N LEU A 282 -24.39 5.13 -17.09
CA LEU A 282 -23.18 4.34 -16.91
C LEU A 282 -22.37 4.88 -15.74
N PHE A 283 -22.03 4.01 -14.78
CA PHE A 283 -21.21 4.34 -13.62
C PHE A 283 -20.01 3.42 -13.55
N TRP A 284 -18.90 3.92 -13.01
CA TRP A 284 -17.63 3.21 -12.84
C TRP A 284 -17.36 3.01 -11.36
N GLY A 285 -16.99 1.80 -10.97
CA GLY A 285 -16.69 1.54 -9.57
C GLY A 285 -15.86 0.29 -9.36
N ASP A 286 -15.40 0.14 -8.13
CA ASP A 286 -14.63 -1.01 -7.66
C ASP A 286 -15.26 -1.51 -6.37
N ILE A 287 -15.76 -2.74 -6.41
CA ILE A 287 -16.50 -3.34 -5.29
C ILE A 287 -15.69 -4.43 -4.59
N HIS A 288 -14.41 -4.62 -4.94
CA HIS A 288 -13.56 -5.63 -4.31
C HIS A 288 -12.20 -5.05 -3.99
N ALA A 289 -12.08 -4.41 -2.82
CA ALA A 289 -10.86 -3.75 -2.38
C ALA A 289 -10.59 -4.01 -0.89
N HIS A 290 -9.32 -4.26 -0.57
CA HIS A 290 -8.89 -4.64 0.77
C HIS A 290 -8.03 -3.54 1.39
N THR A 291 -8.01 -3.46 2.71
CA THR A 291 -7.26 -2.48 3.48
C THR A 291 -6.24 -3.18 4.37
N LYS A 292 -5.53 -2.42 5.21
CA LYS A 292 -4.62 -2.96 6.22
C LYS A 292 -5.34 -3.80 7.29
N TYR A 293 -6.68 -3.75 7.35
CA TYR A 293 -7.45 -4.58 8.28
C TYR A 293 -7.31 -6.05 7.91
N SER A 294 -7.42 -6.38 6.61
CA SER A 294 -7.00 -7.68 6.10
C SER A 294 -5.56 -7.65 5.53
N ASP A 295 -5.40 -7.89 4.23
CA ASP A 295 -4.16 -8.12 3.49
C ASP A 295 -3.89 -7.03 2.42
N GLY A 296 -4.69 -5.97 2.41
CA GLY A 296 -4.45 -4.77 1.63
C GLY A 296 -3.49 -3.79 2.30
N MET A 297 -3.42 -2.60 1.72
CA MET A 297 -2.57 -1.51 2.18
C MET A 297 -3.40 -0.27 2.50
N GLY A 298 -2.96 0.51 3.49
CA GLY A 298 -3.63 1.75 3.88
C GLY A 298 -4.87 1.51 4.75
N THR A 299 -5.40 2.60 5.28
CA THR A 299 -6.64 2.63 6.08
C THR A 299 -7.88 2.58 5.17
N PRO A 300 -9.06 2.18 5.71
CA PRO A 300 -10.33 2.35 5.02
C PRO A 300 -10.54 3.76 4.46
N GLU A 301 -10.21 4.81 5.22
CA GLU A 301 -10.33 6.18 4.73
C GLU A 301 -9.38 6.50 3.58
N GLU A 302 -8.13 6.03 3.63
CA GLU A 302 -7.17 6.21 2.54
C GLU A 302 -7.67 5.51 1.27
N ALA A 303 -8.18 4.28 1.38
CA ALA A 303 -8.70 3.52 0.24
C ALA A 303 -9.94 4.18 -0.40
N ILE A 304 -10.96 4.50 0.40
CA ILE A 304 -12.21 5.11 -0.11
C ILE A 304 -11.99 6.54 -0.61
N SER A 305 -11.16 7.33 0.07
CA SER A 305 -10.81 8.67 -0.44
C SER A 305 -10.00 8.60 -1.73
N PHE A 306 -9.12 7.60 -1.90
CA PHE A 306 -8.44 7.38 -3.17
C PHE A 306 -9.42 7.07 -4.30
N ALA A 307 -10.37 6.15 -4.07
CA ALA A 307 -11.41 5.80 -5.04
C ALA A 307 -12.20 7.03 -5.52
N ARG A 308 -12.66 7.87 -4.58
CA ARG A 308 -13.46 9.07 -4.88
C ARG A 308 -12.63 10.22 -5.45
N ASP A 309 -11.53 10.57 -4.77
CA ASP A 309 -10.86 11.85 -4.98
C ASP A 309 -9.72 11.76 -6.00
N ILE A 310 -9.12 10.58 -6.17
CA ILE A 310 -8.02 10.32 -7.11
C ILE A 310 -8.51 9.54 -8.32
N ALA A 311 -9.03 8.32 -8.12
CA ALA A 311 -9.48 7.45 -9.21
C ALA A 311 -10.78 7.92 -9.87
N ARG A 312 -11.54 8.81 -9.20
CA ARG A 312 -12.81 9.38 -9.69
C ARG A 312 -13.84 8.31 -10.06
N LEU A 313 -13.90 7.26 -9.26
CA LEU A 313 -14.97 6.28 -9.33
C LEU A 313 -16.29 6.91 -8.86
N ASP A 314 -17.40 6.43 -9.40
CA ASP A 314 -18.76 6.80 -9.02
C ASP A 314 -19.25 5.98 -7.82
N PHE A 315 -18.71 4.77 -7.62
CA PHE A 315 -19.00 3.96 -6.45
C PHE A 315 -17.82 3.08 -6.04
N ALA A 316 -17.78 2.67 -4.76
CA ALA A 316 -16.80 1.73 -4.27
C ALA A 316 -17.29 0.88 -3.09
N ALA A 317 -16.66 -0.27 -2.85
CA ALA A 317 -16.83 -1.05 -1.64
C ALA A 317 -15.47 -1.44 -1.05
N LEU A 318 -15.42 -1.60 0.28
CA LEU A 318 -14.32 -2.29 0.94
C LEU A 318 -14.80 -3.68 1.32
N THR A 319 -13.97 -4.68 1.06
CA THR A 319 -14.30 -6.09 1.25
C THR A 319 -13.12 -6.80 1.92
N ASP A 320 -12.63 -6.25 3.04
CA ASP A 320 -11.63 -6.92 3.86
C ASP A 320 -12.10 -8.34 4.27
N HIS A 321 -11.16 -9.27 4.43
CA HIS A 321 -11.43 -10.67 4.79
C HIS A 321 -12.03 -10.84 6.19
N ASP A 322 -12.91 -11.83 6.34
CA ASP A 322 -13.56 -12.19 7.61
C ASP A 322 -13.12 -13.53 8.25
N ASP A 323 -12.40 -14.44 7.56
CA ASP A 323 -12.20 -15.82 8.05
C ASP A 323 -10.77 -16.45 7.98
N ILE A 324 -9.96 -16.23 6.94
CA ILE A 324 -8.68 -16.93 6.74
C ILE A 324 -7.69 -15.90 6.24
N GLY A 325 -7.06 -15.28 7.22
CA GLY A 325 -6.26 -14.08 7.09
C GLY A 325 -6.53 -13.21 8.31
N PRO A 326 -5.89 -12.06 8.41
CA PRO A 326 -6.26 -11.08 9.42
C PRO A 326 -7.77 -10.76 9.42
N TYR A 327 -8.47 -11.29 10.41
CA TYR A 327 -9.89 -11.10 10.66
C TYR A 327 -10.20 -9.64 10.97
N LEU A 328 -11.25 -9.11 10.33
CA LEU A 328 -11.92 -7.91 10.82
C LEU A 328 -12.40 -8.14 12.26
N SER A 329 -11.83 -7.42 13.21
CA SER A 329 -12.41 -7.35 14.56
C SER A 329 -13.72 -6.56 14.57
N ASP A 330 -14.51 -6.74 15.63
CA ASP A 330 -15.69 -5.91 15.90
C ASP A 330 -15.38 -4.40 15.85
N GLU A 331 -14.23 -3.96 16.37
CA GLU A 331 -13.84 -2.55 16.33
C GLU A 331 -13.50 -2.07 14.91
N GLU A 332 -12.82 -2.90 14.12
CA GLU A 332 -12.49 -2.58 12.72
C GLU A 332 -13.73 -2.60 11.83
N TRP A 333 -14.65 -3.54 12.06
CA TRP A 333 -15.94 -3.56 11.37
C TRP A 333 -16.76 -2.31 11.67
N LYS A 334 -16.83 -1.89 12.94
CA LYS A 334 -17.48 -0.63 13.34
C LYS A 334 -16.82 0.59 12.68
N ASP A 335 -15.50 0.57 12.54
CA ASP A 335 -14.78 1.63 11.85
C ASP A 335 -15.07 1.62 10.34
N THR A 336 -15.07 0.46 9.68
CA THR A 336 -15.48 0.29 8.28
C THR A 336 -16.89 0.83 8.05
N ILE A 337 -17.88 0.45 8.87
CA ILE A 337 -19.26 0.98 8.81
C ILE A 337 -19.24 2.52 8.84
N LYS A 338 -18.53 3.09 9.81
CA LYS A 338 -18.43 4.54 9.99
C LYS A 338 -17.80 5.22 8.76
N VAL A 339 -16.75 4.63 8.18
CA VAL A 339 -16.06 5.17 7.01
C VAL A 339 -16.94 5.10 5.76
N ILE A 340 -17.54 3.95 5.48
CA ILE A 340 -18.46 3.75 4.35
C ILE A 340 -19.60 4.77 4.44
N ALA A 341 -20.26 4.88 5.59
CA ALA A 341 -21.34 5.85 5.80
C ALA A 341 -20.90 7.32 5.64
N LYS A 342 -19.71 7.67 6.16
CA LYS A 342 -19.15 9.03 6.08
C LYS A 342 -18.87 9.47 4.65
N TYR A 343 -18.41 8.55 3.79
CA TYR A 343 -18.01 8.87 2.43
C TYR A 343 -19.13 8.69 1.41
N ASN A 344 -20.25 8.05 1.78
CA ASN A 344 -21.42 7.94 0.93
C ASN A 344 -22.06 9.31 0.68
N VAL A 345 -22.01 9.78 -0.57
CA VAL A 345 -22.65 11.01 -1.03
C VAL A 345 -23.62 10.65 -2.15
N PRO A 346 -24.93 10.50 -1.85
CA PRO A 346 -25.92 10.12 -2.85
C PRO A 346 -25.86 10.99 -4.10
N ASN A 347 -25.93 10.35 -5.27
CA ASN A 347 -25.82 10.97 -6.60
C ASN A 347 -24.45 11.56 -6.97
N GLU A 348 -23.43 11.44 -6.11
CA GLU A 348 -22.07 11.90 -6.40
C GLU A 348 -21.03 10.78 -6.26
N PHE A 349 -21.04 10.05 -5.14
CA PHE A 349 -20.15 8.92 -4.88
C PHE A 349 -20.82 7.96 -3.89
N VAL A 350 -21.17 6.76 -4.33
CA VAL A 350 -21.89 5.78 -3.50
C VAL A 350 -20.93 4.75 -2.93
N THR A 351 -21.07 4.44 -1.65
CA THR A 351 -20.29 3.37 -1.02
C THR A 351 -21.20 2.19 -0.65
N PHE A 352 -20.67 0.98 -0.75
CA PHE A 352 -21.34 -0.24 -0.29
C PHE A 352 -20.63 -0.81 0.92
N LEU A 353 -21.40 -1.15 1.96
CA LEU A 353 -20.89 -1.91 3.08
C LEU A 353 -20.77 -3.38 2.67
N GLY A 354 -19.60 -3.98 2.87
CA GLY A 354 -19.38 -5.38 2.58
C GLY A 354 -18.12 -5.92 3.22
N TYR A 355 -17.92 -7.23 3.07
CA TYR A 355 -16.73 -7.96 3.46
C TYR A 355 -16.54 -9.14 2.51
N GLU A 356 -15.32 -9.64 2.39
CA GLU A 356 -15.06 -10.88 1.65
C GLU A 356 -15.18 -12.07 2.60
N TYR A 357 -16.29 -12.78 2.48
CA TYR A 357 -16.48 -14.08 3.12
C TYR A 357 -15.68 -15.12 2.37
N ARG A 358 -14.73 -15.74 3.05
CA ARG A 358 -14.03 -16.88 2.46
C ARG A 358 -14.47 -18.19 3.11
N SER A 359 -14.38 -19.24 2.31
CA SER A 359 -14.77 -20.58 2.70
C SER A 359 -13.79 -21.57 2.08
N THR A 360 -13.88 -22.84 2.48
CA THR A 360 -13.09 -23.92 1.84
C THR A 360 -13.45 -24.14 0.37
N LEU A 361 -14.57 -23.58 -0.11
CA LEU A 361 -15.07 -23.76 -1.47
C LEU A 361 -14.75 -22.58 -2.40
N ALA A 362 -14.88 -21.36 -1.90
CA ALA A 362 -14.70 -20.13 -2.67
C ALA A 362 -14.56 -18.90 -1.75
N ASP A 363 -14.05 -17.83 -2.34
CA ASP A 363 -14.08 -16.48 -1.79
C ASP A 363 -15.32 -15.75 -2.37
N MET A 364 -16.10 -15.09 -1.51
CA MET A 364 -17.42 -14.53 -1.83
C MET A 364 -17.61 -13.17 -1.14
N ASN A 365 -17.87 -12.12 -1.93
CA ASN A 365 -18.19 -10.82 -1.33
C ASN A 365 -19.65 -10.74 -0.91
N VAL A 366 -19.87 -10.36 0.34
CA VAL A 366 -21.19 -10.09 0.93
C VAL A 366 -21.37 -8.58 0.99
N TYR A 367 -22.49 -8.08 0.45
CA TYR A 367 -22.81 -6.66 0.45
C TYR A 367 -24.16 -6.42 1.12
N TYR A 368 -24.24 -5.35 1.91
CA TYR A 368 -25.46 -4.91 2.55
C TYR A 368 -26.16 -3.85 1.70
N PRO A 369 -27.51 -3.83 1.69
CA PRO A 369 -28.28 -2.83 0.95
C PRO A 369 -28.22 -1.43 1.58
N ASP A 370 -27.81 -1.33 2.85
CA ASP A 370 -27.69 -0.11 3.61
C ASP A 370 -26.35 -0.06 4.38
N ASN A 371 -26.19 0.94 5.25
CA ASN A 371 -24.98 1.13 6.05
C ASN A 371 -25.01 0.34 7.37
N GLU A 372 -25.91 -0.64 7.50
CA GLU A 372 -26.02 -1.51 8.66
C GLU A 372 -25.80 -2.96 8.24
N GLY A 373 -24.96 -3.68 8.97
CA GLY A 373 -24.62 -5.04 8.62
C GLY A 373 -23.95 -5.74 9.78
N ILE A 374 -24.29 -7.01 9.97
CA ILE A 374 -23.63 -7.88 10.93
C ILE A 374 -22.43 -8.55 10.25
N LEU A 375 -21.29 -8.61 10.91
CA LEU A 375 -20.22 -9.49 10.46
C LEU A 375 -20.62 -10.93 10.85
N MET A 376 -20.89 -11.80 9.86
CA MET A 376 -21.45 -13.13 10.14
C MET A 376 -20.42 -14.11 10.71
N CYS A 377 -19.14 -13.92 10.38
CA CYS A 377 -18.03 -14.69 10.91
C CYS A 377 -17.02 -13.75 11.58
N GLY A 378 -16.85 -13.91 12.88
CA GLY A 378 -15.82 -13.29 13.71
C GLY A 378 -15.24 -14.31 14.67
#